data_AF-A0A482TBF4-F1
#
_entry.id   AF-A0A482TBF4-F1
#
_cell.length_a   1.000
_cell.length_b   1.000
_cell.length_c   1.000
_cell.angle_alpha   90.00
_cell.angle_beta   90.00
_cell.angle_gamma   90.00
#
_symmetry.space_group_name_H-M   'P 1'
#
loop_
_entity.id
_entity.type
_entity.pdbx_description
1 polymer ?
#
loop_
_entity_poly.entity_id
_entity_poly.type
_entity_poly.pdbx_seq_one_letter_code
_entity_poly.pdbx_strand_id
1 'polypeptide(L)'
;GAGWYASHAWNPAFFAGTATAAYEIAAQRNWSVPDAVVTPLGHGTLFLGLYRGFRALEQAGWTDAIPRILGTQAVGYSPIADEEGSTPDDAAANDLADGIHIRDPPRAQQVRHAIDETGGAAVAVSAAATERERDRLSGAGFHVEPTCATATAALLQFRERGELQDGDDVVVALTGRND
;
A
#
# COMPACT_ATOMS: atom_id res chain seq x y z
N GLY A 1 -2.99 -6.40 35.54
CA GLY A 1 -2.55 -7.60 34.80
C GLY A 1 -1.18 -7.33 34.22
N ALA A 2 -0.34 -8.37 34.09
CA ALA A 2 1.06 -8.24 33.64
C ALA A 2 1.24 -8.34 32.11
N GLY A 3 0.18 -8.07 31.34
CA GLY A 3 0.20 -8.12 29.88
C GLY A 3 0.22 -6.72 29.29
N TRP A 4 1.02 -6.53 28.24
CA TRP A 4 1.08 -5.30 27.44
C TRP A 4 0.49 -5.55 26.06
N TYR A 5 -0.16 -4.54 25.49
CA TYR A 5 -0.61 -4.58 24.11
C TYR A 5 0.60 -4.51 23.18
N ALA A 6 0.81 -5.55 22.35
CA ALA A 6 2.00 -5.66 21.52
C ALA A 6 2.02 -4.63 20.37
N SER A 7 1.01 -4.67 19.49
CA SER A 7 0.91 -3.76 18.34
C SER A 7 -0.44 -3.92 17.63
N HIS A 8 -0.84 -2.87 16.91
CA HIS A 8 -1.96 -2.91 15.96
C HIS A 8 -1.82 -4.00 14.89
N ALA A 9 -0.58 -4.39 14.56
CA ALA A 9 -0.30 -5.49 13.64
C ALA A 9 -0.89 -6.84 14.10
N TRP A 10 -1.20 -7.00 15.39
CA TRP A 10 -1.75 -8.25 15.94
C TRP A 10 -3.23 -8.13 16.35
N ASN A 11 -3.82 -6.94 16.26
CA ASN A 11 -5.19 -6.71 16.67
C ASN A 11 -6.16 -6.85 15.46
N PRO A 12 -7.11 -7.80 15.47
CA PRO A 12 -8.04 -7.98 14.35
C PRO A 12 -8.98 -6.78 14.12
N ALA A 13 -9.27 -5.98 15.16
CA ALA A 13 -10.17 -4.83 15.05
C ALA A 13 -9.61 -3.74 14.12
N PHE A 14 -8.29 -3.63 13.98
CA PHE A 14 -7.67 -2.63 13.09
C PHE A 14 -8.05 -2.84 11.62
N PHE A 15 -8.36 -4.07 11.20
CA PHE A 15 -8.82 -4.32 9.85
C PHE A 15 -10.23 -3.88 9.58
N ALA A 16 -11.11 -3.95 10.58
CA ALA A 16 -12.45 -3.39 10.44
C ALA A 16 -12.34 -1.87 10.24
N GLY A 17 -11.39 -1.22 10.92
CA GLY A 17 -11.05 0.18 10.71
C GLY A 17 -10.46 0.45 9.33
N THR A 18 -9.37 -0.23 8.94
CA THR A 18 -8.73 0.04 7.64
C THR A 18 -9.57 -0.37 6.43
N ALA A 19 -10.52 -1.30 6.60
CA ALA A 19 -11.48 -1.64 5.55
C ALA A 19 -12.45 -0.49 5.21
N THR A 20 -12.66 0.47 6.13
CA THR A 20 -13.54 1.61 5.82
C THR A 20 -12.97 2.48 4.71
N ALA A 21 -11.64 2.51 4.52
CA ALA A 21 -11.02 3.21 3.39
C ALA A 21 -11.55 2.70 2.04
N ALA A 22 -11.79 1.39 1.89
CA ALA A 22 -12.40 0.85 0.67
C ALA A 22 -13.86 1.28 0.52
N TYR A 23 -14.62 1.29 1.63
CA TYR A 23 -16.01 1.75 1.64
C TYR A 23 -16.12 3.22 1.24
N GLU A 24 -15.24 4.06 1.77
CA GLU A 24 -15.17 5.49 1.47
C GLU A 24 -14.79 5.73 0.01
N ILE A 25 -13.77 5.02 -0.51
CA ILE A 25 -13.38 5.09 -1.92
C ILE A 25 -14.57 4.76 -2.82
N ALA A 26 -15.26 3.63 -2.58
CA ALA A 26 -16.40 3.23 -3.39
C ALA A 26 -17.57 4.22 -3.26
N ALA A 27 -17.92 4.63 -2.04
CA ALA A 27 -19.02 5.56 -1.80
C ALA A 27 -18.80 6.92 -2.48
N GLN A 28 -17.58 7.46 -2.42
CA GLN A 28 -17.20 8.71 -3.09
C GLN A 28 -17.19 8.60 -4.63
N ARG A 29 -17.21 7.37 -5.15
CA ARG A 29 -17.24 7.04 -6.59
C ARG A 29 -18.61 6.51 -7.03
N ASN A 30 -19.67 6.80 -6.28
CA ASN A 30 -21.03 6.30 -6.56
C ASN A 30 -21.10 4.77 -6.66
N TRP A 31 -20.36 4.08 -5.79
CA TRP A 31 -20.27 2.63 -5.72
C TRP A 31 -19.63 1.96 -6.95
N SER A 32 -18.82 2.70 -7.72
CA SER A 32 -17.82 2.10 -8.60
C SER A 32 -16.46 1.96 -7.90
N VAL A 33 -15.63 1.04 -8.40
CA VAL A 33 -14.25 0.86 -7.94
C VAL A 33 -13.28 1.42 -8.98
N PRO A 34 -12.09 1.93 -8.56
CA PRO A 34 -11.02 2.28 -9.50
C PRO A 34 -10.46 1.03 -10.19
N ASP A 35 -9.63 1.19 -11.22
CA ASP A 35 -8.87 0.08 -11.79
C ASP A 35 -7.80 -0.44 -10.82
N ALA A 36 -7.19 0.48 -10.05
CA ALA A 36 -6.22 0.13 -9.02
C ALA A 36 -6.20 1.06 -7.81
N VAL A 37 -5.73 0.53 -6.68
CA VAL A 37 -5.37 1.29 -5.48
C VAL A 37 -3.91 1.02 -5.15
N VAL A 38 -3.10 2.07 -5.05
CA VAL A 38 -1.68 2.01 -4.68
C VAL A 38 -1.50 2.49 -3.23
N THR A 39 -0.82 1.70 -2.39
CA THR A 39 -0.67 2.01 -0.96
C THR A 39 0.70 1.61 -0.40
N PRO A 40 1.25 2.36 0.59
CA PRO A 40 2.40 1.91 1.37
C PRO A 40 2.16 0.55 2.03
N LEU A 41 3.15 -0.33 1.95
CA LEU A 41 3.10 -1.71 2.41
C LEU A 41 4.22 -2.00 3.41
N GLY A 42 3.93 -1.75 4.69
CA GLY A 42 4.74 -2.21 5.83
C GLY A 42 4.17 -3.51 6.42
N HIS A 43 3.44 -3.41 7.53
CA HIS A 43 2.80 -4.55 8.20
C HIS A 43 1.64 -5.20 7.40
N GLY A 44 1.15 -4.53 6.35
CA GLY A 44 0.02 -5.00 5.53
C GLY A 44 -1.37 -4.65 6.07
N THR A 45 -1.49 -3.90 7.17
CA THR A 45 -2.79 -3.59 7.79
C THR A 45 -3.74 -2.80 6.88
N LEU A 46 -3.24 -1.75 6.23
CA LEU A 46 -4.03 -0.95 5.28
C LEU A 46 -4.30 -1.75 3.99
N PHE A 47 -3.28 -2.37 3.42
CA PHE A 47 -3.38 -3.21 2.22
C PHE A 47 -4.46 -4.30 2.37
N LEU A 48 -4.43 -5.07 3.46
CA LEU A 48 -5.43 -6.10 3.74
C LEU A 48 -6.79 -5.51 4.16
N GLY A 49 -6.81 -4.32 4.74
CA GLY A 49 -8.04 -3.55 4.98
C GLY A 49 -8.75 -3.25 3.67
N LEU A 50 -8.05 -2.63 2.71
CA LEU A 50 -8.52 -2.39 1.35
C LEU A 50 -9.07 -3.67 0.73
N TYR A 51 -8.29 -4.75 0.73
CA TYR A 51 -8.70 -6.04 0.17
C TYR A 51 -10.01 -6.55 0.77
N ARG A 52 -10.10 -6.58 2.11
CA ARG A 52 -11.29 -7.08 2.80
C ARG A 52 -12.49 -6.19 2.60
N GLY A 53 -12.30 -4.86 2.57
CA GLY A 53 -13.37 -3.90 2.36
C GLY A 53 -13.95 -4.00 0.96
N PHE A 54 -13.13 -3.99 -0.08
CA PHE A 54 -13.62 -4.16 -1.46
C PHE A 54 -14.25 -5.53 -1.68
N ARG A 55 -13.66 -6.61 -1.14
CA ARG A 55 -14.26 -7.94 -1.19
C ARG A 55 -15.62 -8.00 -0.51
N ALA A 56 -15.79 -7.31 0.63
CA ALA A 56 -17.08 -7.27 1.31
C ALA A 56 -18.14 -6.50 0.50
N LEU A 57 -17.76 -5.41 -0.18
CA LEU A 57 -18.66 -4.66 -1.06
C LEU A 57 -19.10 -5.50 -2.27
N GLU A 58 -18.16 -6.19 -2.90
CA GLU A 58 -18.43 -7.07 -4.03
C GLU A 58 -19.37 -8.23 -3.63
N GLN A 59 -19.05 -8.92 -2.53
CA GLN A 59 -19.90 -10.00 -2.01
C GLN A 59 -21.30 -9.55 -1.62
N ALA A 60 -21.45 -8.30 -1.18
CA ALA A 60 -22.74 -7.70 -0.86
C ALA A 60 -23.49 -7.17 -2.11
N GLY A 61 -22.88 -7.20 -3.29
CA GLY A 61 -23.46 -6.71 -4.54
C GLY A 61 -23.52 -5.18 -4.64
N TRP A 62 -22.69 -4.46 -3.88
CA TRP A 62 -22.60 -3.00 -3.95
C TRP A 62 -21.65 -2.54 -5.05
N THR A 63 -20.63 -3.36 -5.36
CA THR A 63 -19.67 -3.12 -6.45
C THR A 63 -19.60 -4.37 -7.32
N ASP A 64 -19.30 -4.21 -8.61
CA ASP A 64 -19.24 -5.34 -9.55
C ASP A 64 -17.87 -6.04 -9.59
N ALA A 65 -16.86 -5.47 -8.93
CA ALA A 65 -15.49 -5.99 -8.92
C ALA A 65 -14.72 -5.52 -7.67
N ILE A 66 -13.52 -6.08 -7.52
CA ILE A 66 -12.48 -5.64 -6.58
C ILE A 66 -11.37 -4.97 -7.41
N PRO A 67 -10.88 -3.77 -7.05
CA PRO A 67 -9.78 -3.13 -7.76
C PRO A 67 -8.47 -3.92 -7.55
N ARG A 68 -7.51 -3.75 -8.46
CA ARG A 68 -6.15 -4.25 -8.22
C ARG A 68 -5.55 -3.52 -7.02
N ILE A 69 -4.94 -4.25 -6.09
CA ILE A 69 -4.31 -3.64 -4.92
C ILE A 69 -2.80 -3.75 -5.04
N LEU A 70 -2.16 -2.59 -5.14
CA LEU A 70 -0.74 -2.44 -5.43
C LEU A 70 0.00 -1.90 -4.21
N GLY A 71 1.07 -2.57 -3.82
CA GLY A 71 1.86 -2.26 -2.63
C GLY A 71 3.19 -1.61 -2.97
N THR A 72 3.65 -0.69 -2.12
CA THR A 72 5.03 -0.17 -2.19
C THR A 72 5.78 -0.48 -0.91
N GLN A 73 7.00 -0.97 -1.04
CA GLN A 73 7.91 -1.21 0.06
C GLN A 73 9.16 -0.32 -0.09
N ALA A 74 9.86 -0.10 1.01
CA ALA A 74 11.16 0.57 0.98
C ALA A 74 12.23 -0.44 0.52
N VAL A 75 13.13 -0.04 -0.39
CA VAL A 75 14.34 -0.84 -0.70
C VAL A 75 15.09 -1.15 0.60
N GLY A 76 15.57 -2.39 0.76
CA GLY A 76 16.18 -2.90 2.00
C GLY A 76 15.16 -3.42 3.03
N TYR A 77 13.86 -3.15 2.82
CA TYR A 77 12.74 -3.56 3.66
C TYR A 77 11.57 -4.07 2.79
N SER A 78 11.89 -4.86 1.76
CA SER A 78 10.99 -5.25 0.67
C SER A 78 10.66 -6.75 0.60
N PRO A 79 10.35 -7.45 1.70
CA PRO A 79 10.16 -8.91 1.70
C PRO A 79 8.98 -9.41 0.86
N ILE A 80 8.03 -8.54 0.46
CA ILE A 80 6.91 -8.89 -0.42
C ILE A 80 7.26 -8.60 -1.88
N ALA A 81 7.92 -7.47 -2.15
CA ALA A 81 8.27 -7.02 -3.51
C ALA A 81 9.48 -7.75 -4.10
N ASP A 82 10.43 -8.18 -3.26
CA ASP A 82 11.60 -8.92 -3.71
C ASP A 82 11.26 -10.38 -4.05
N GLU A 83 12.03 -10.97 -4.97
CA GLU A 83 11.93 -12.40 -5.27
C GLU A 83 12.21 -13.23 -4.02
N GLU A 84 11.48 -14.32 -3.84
CA GLU A 84 11.63 -15.19 -2.68
C GLU A 84 13.07 -15.74 -2.58
N GLY A 85 13.72 -15.51 -1.44
CA GLY A 85 15.13 -15.87 -1.21
C GLY A 85 16.15 -14.77 -1.53
N SER A 86 15.71 -13.60 -2.00
CA SER A 86 16.59 -12.43 -2.17
C SER A 86 17.10 -11.92 -0.82
N THR A 87 18.38 -11.55 -0.77
CA THR A 87 18.95 -10.83 0.37
C THR A 87 18.69 -9.34 0.24
N PRO A 88 18.19 -8.67 1.30
CA PRO A 88 18.02 -7.21 1.28
C PRO A 88 19.34 -6.50 0.98
N ASP A 89 19.30 -5.52 0.08
CA ASP A 89 20.43 -4.61 -0.15
C ASP A 89 20.40 -3.48 0.91
N ASP A 90 20.96 -3.78 2.09
CA ASP A 90 21.04 -2.83 3.19
C ASP A 90 21.86 -1.58 2.84
N ALA A 91 22.79 -1.65 1.86
CA ALA A 91 23.59 -0.50 1.44
C ALA A 91 22.78 0.51 0.61
N ALA A 92 21.72 0.05 -0.06
CA ALA A 92 20.78 0.86 -0.81
C ALA A 92 19.47 1.13 -0.05
N ALA A 93 19.43 0.82 1.25
CA ALA A 93 18.23 0.92 2.06
C ALA A 93 17.60 2.32 2.00
N ASN A 94 16.28 2.35 1.86
CA ASN A 94 15.54 3.59 1.87
C ASN A 94 15.20 4.01 3.30
N ASP A 95 16.12 4.73 3.94
CA ASP A 95 15.97 5.17 5.33
C ASP A 95 14.95 6.31 5.54
N LEU A 96 14.41 6.89 4.46
CA LEU A 96 13.42 7.97 4.55
C LEU A 96 12.02 7.47 4.93
N ALA A 97 11.67 6.24 4.54
CA ALA A 97 10.33 5.68 4.65
C ALA A 97 10.19 4.69 5.83
N ASP A 98 10.49 5.18 7.04
CA ASP A 98 10.54 4.39 8.28
C ASP A 98 9.22 3.69 8.65
N GLY A 99 8.09 4.31 8.31
CA GLY A 99 6.74 3.76 8.54
C GLY A 99 6.47 2.41 7.87
N ILE A 100 7.33 2.01 6.91
CA ILE A 100 7.25 0.71 6.21
C ILE A 100 8.54 -0.12 6.31
N HIS A 101 9.44 0.16 7.27
CA HIS A 101 10.66 -0.63 7.52
C HIS A 101 10.37 -1.99 8.19
N ILE A 102 9.67 -2.87 7.48
CA ILE A 102 9.21 -4.17 8.01
C ILE A 102 9.87 -5.31 7.22
N ARG A 103 10.88 -5.95 7.82
CA ARG A 103 11.58 -7.10 7.21
C ARG A 103 10.83 -8.43 7.34
N ASP A 104 10.00 -8.58 8.38
CA ASP A 104 9.18 -9.78 8.61
C ASP A 104 7.73 -9.37 8.89
N PRO A 105 6.92 -9.10 7.85
CA PRO A 105 5.53 -8.72 8.04
C PRO A 105 4.77 -9.93 8.58
N PRO A 106 4.08 -9.82 9.73
CA PRO A 106 3.41 -10.95 10.39
C PRO A 106 2.30 -11.59 9.55
N ARG A 107 1.94 -10.96 8.43
CA ARG A 107 0.85 -11.33 7.54
C ARG A 107 1.30 -11.41 6.08
N ALA A 108 2.59 -11.64 5.83
CA ALA A 108 3.15 -11.72 4.48
C ALA A 108 2.35 -12.66 3.57
N GLN A 109 1.99 -13.86 4.04
CA GLN A 109 1.18 -14.80 3.25
C GLN A 109 -0.22 -14.27 2.91
N GLN A 110 -0.87 -13.55 3.81
CA GLN A 110 -2.18 -12.95 3.54
C GLN A 110 -2.06 -11.83 2.50
N VAL A 111 -0.99 -11.04 2.57
CA VAL A 111 -0.71 -9.99 1.59
C VAL A 111 -0.47 -10.60 0.21
N ARG A 112 0.36 -11.65 0.09
CA ARG A 112 0.59 -12.35 -1.18
C ARG A 112 -0.71 -12.94 -1.74
N HIS A 113 -1.53 -13.58 -0.90
CA HIS A 113 -2.83 -14.07 -1.33
C HIS A 113 -3.75 -12.96 -1.86
N ALA A 114 -3.78 -11.80 -1.21
CA ALA A 114 -4.55 -10.65 -1.68
C ALA A 114 -4.00 -10.04 -2.97
N ILE A 115 -2.67 -10.04 -3.15
CA ILE A 115 -2.01 -9.68 -4.42
C ILE A 115 -2.50 -10.62 -5.53
N ASP A 116 -2.43 -11.93 -5.31
CA ASP A 116 -2.82 -12.94 -6.31
C ASP A 116 -4.31 -12.82 -6.68
N GLU A 117 -5.20 -12.73 -5.69
CA GLU A 117 -6.65 -12.66 -5.90
C GLU A 117 -7.09 -11.38 -6.62
N THR A 118 -6.38 -10.27 -6.40
CA THR A 118 -6.73 -8.98 -7.02
C THR A 118 -5.99 -8.71 -8.32
N GLY A 119 -5.08 -9.59 -8.76
CA GLY A 119 -4.16 -9.27 -9.86
C GLY A 119 -3.25 -8.07 -9.53
N GLY A 120 -2.96 -7.87 -8.24
CA GLY A 120 -2.11 -6.82 -7.72
C GLY A 120 -0.62 -7.13 -7.90
N ALA A 121 0.22 -6.33 -7.23
CA ALA A 121 1.67 -6.48 -7.22
C ALA A 121 2.29 -5.64 -6.11
N ALA A 122 3.58 -5.83 -5.85
CA ALA A 122 4.36 -4.98 -4.95
C ALA A 122 5.70 -4.59 -5.59
N VAL A 123 6.15 -3.35 -5.34
CA VAL A 123 7.46 -2.85 -5.80
C VAL A 123 8.25 -2.22 -4.65
N ALA A 124 9.57 -2.20 -4.78
CA ALA A 124 10.47 -1.54 -3.84
C ALA A 124 10.91 -0.18 -4.38
N VAL A 125 10.80 0.86 -3.55
CA VAL A 125 11.12 2.25 -3.90
C VAL A 125 12.35 2.72 -3.12
N SER A 126 13.30 3.34 -3.85
CA SER A 126 14.53 3.87 -3.29
C SER A 126 14.32 5.20 -2.54
N ALA A 127 15.29 5.58 -1.70
CA ALA A 127 15.27 6.88 -1.02
C ALA A 127 15.20 8.05 -2.02
N ALA A 128 15.99 8.00 -3.09
CA ALA A 128 16.01 9.06 -4.11
C ALA A 128 14.66 9.22 -4.83
N ALA A 129 13.98 8.11 -5.15
CA ALA A 129 12.64 8.16 -5.74
C ALA A 129 11.59 8.69 -4.74
N THR A 130 11.71 8.30 -3.48
CA THR A 130 10.85 8.77 -2.38
C THR A 130 10.97 10.27 -2.19
N GLU A 131 12.20 10.79 -2.10
CA GLU A 131 12.46 12.22 -1.94
C GLU A 131 11.95 13.04 -3.14
N ARG A 132 12.25 12.59 -4.36
CA ARG A 132 11.77 13.24 -5.58
C ARG A 132 10.25 13.36 -5.62
N GLU A 133 9.53 12.30 -5.26
CA GLU A 133 8.07 12.34 -5.25
C GLU A 133 7.50 13.15 -4.10
N ARG A 134 8.14 13.15 -2.93
CA ARG A 134 7.76 14.03 -1.81
C ARG A 134 7.86 15.49 -2.24
N ASP A 135 8.96 15.87 -2.87
CA ASP A 135 9.18 17.24 -3.33
C ASP A 135 8.20 17.63 -4.44
N ARG A 136 7.90 16.71 -5.37
CA ARG A 136 6.86 16.90 -6.40
C ARG A 136 5.47 17.12 -5.78
N LEU A 137 5.09 16.29 -4.81
CA LEU A 137 3.82 16.42 -4.08
C LEU A 137 3.74 17.75 -3.33
N SER A 138 4.81 18.15 -2.65
CA SER A 138 4.87 19.43 -1.95
C SER A 138 4.72 20.61 -2.92
N GLY A 139 5.34 20.54 -4.10
CA GLY A 139 5.18 21.55 -5.16
C GLY A 139 3.75 21.62 -5.71
N ALA A 140 2.97 20.54 -5.58
CA ALA A 140 1.55 20.46 -5.95
C ALA A 140 0.59 20.79 -4.78
N GLY A 141 1.11 21.18 -3.60
CA GLY A 141 0.31 21.54 -2.43
C GLY A 141 -0.03 20.37 -1.49
N PHE A 142 0.55 19.19 -1.69
CA PHE A 142 0.38 18.03 -0.81
C PHE A 142 1.60 17.88 0.11
N HIS A 143 1.48 18.32 1.36
CA HIS A 143 2.51 18.12 2.38
C HIS A 143 2.33 16.76 3.06
N VAL A 144 3.20 15.80 2.72
CA VAL A 144 3.14 14.42 3.22
C VAL A 144 4.46 14.00 3.84
N GLU A 145 4.42 13.02 4.75
CA GLU A 145 5.64 12.36 5.23
C GLU A 145 6.29 11.50 4.11
N PRO A 146 7.59 11.16 4.19
CA PRO A 146 8.26 10.43 3.12
C PRO A 146 7.64 9.05 2.82
N THR A 147 7.18 8.31 3.83
CA THR A 147 6.49 7.02 3.66
C THR A 147 5.31 7.13 2.70
N CYS A 148 4.55 8.23 2.73
CA CYS A 148 3.43 8.45 1.83
C CYS A 148 3.86 8.63 0.38
N ALA A 149 4.97 9.34 0.16
CA ALA A 149 5.48 9.63 -1.16
C ALA A 149 5.91 8.34 -1.92
N THR A 150 6.22 7.27 -1.20
CA THR A 150 6.57 5.98 -1.79
C THR A 150 5.45 5.40 -2.66
N ALA A 151 4.17 5.67 -2.35
CA ALA A 151 3.04 5.14 -3.12
C ALA A 151 2.89 5.84 -4.46
N THR A 152 3.10 7.16 -4.50
CA THR A 152 3.20 7.92 -5.74
C THR A 152 4.42 7.53 -6.57
N ALA A 153 5.56 7.25 -5.92
CA ALA A 153 6.75 6.76 -6.63
C ALA A 153 6.51 5.39 -7.26
N ALA A 154 5.82 4.50 -6.54
CA ALA A 154 5.45 3.19 -7.04
C ALA A 154 4.48 3.26 -8.22
N LEU A 155 3.52 4.20 -8.21
CA LEU A 155 2.62 4.42 -9.36
C LEU A 155 3.41 4.64 -10.66
N LEU A 156 4.49 5.43 -10.62
CA LEU A 156 5.35 5.64 -11.80
C LEU A 156 6.05 4.35 -12.22
N GLN A 157 6.60 3.58 -11.27
CA GLN A 157 7.24 2.30 -11.56
C GLN A 157 6.26 1.27 -12.13
N PHE A 158 5.04 1.18 -11.61
CA PHE A 158 4.01 0.28 -12.13
C PHE A 158 3.65 0.62 -13.58
N ARG A 159 3.61 1.90 -13.93
CA ARG A 159 3.41 2.33 -15.33
C ARG A 159 4.61 1.98 -16.21
N GLU A 160 5.83 2.22 -15.74
CA GLU A 160 7.07 1.87 -16.47
C GLU A 160 7.16 0.35 -16.73
N ARG A 161 6.66 -0.47 -15.81
CA ARG A 161 6.59 -1.94 -15.95
C ARG A 161 5.43 -2.43 -16.82
N GLY A 162 4.57 -1.53 -17.30
CA GLY A 162 3.35 -1.88 -18.03
C GLY A 162 2.28 -2.55 -17.16
N GLU A 163 2.46 -2.55 -15.83
CA GLU A 163 1.47 -3.06 -14.89
C GLU A 163 0.29 -2.11 -14.76
N LEU A 164 0.45 -0.81 -15.00
CA LEU A 164 -0.64 0.16 -15.11
C LEU A 164 -0.53 0.91 -16.43
N GLN A 165 -1.67 1.24 -17.04
CA GLN A 165 -1.76 2.04 -18.26
C GLN A 165 -2.02 3.52 -17.93
N ASP A 166 -1.76 4.41 -18.88
CA ASP A 166 -2.01 5.85 -18.71
C ASP A 166 -3.49 6.18 -18.54
N GLY A 167 -4.38 5.34 -19.08
CA GLY A 167 -5.83 5.49 -18.98
C GLY A 167 -6.45 4.89 -17.72
N ASP A 168 -5.70 4.15 -16.91
CA ASP A 168 -6.23 3.51 -15.70
C ASP A 168 -6.62 4.57 -14.66
N ASP A 169 -7.80 4.41 -14.08
CA ASP A 169 -8.25 5.16 -12.92
C ASP A 169 -7.60 4.59 -11.65
N VAL A 170 -6.71 5.37 -11.04
CA VAL A 170 -5.89 4.92 -9.91
C VAL A 170 -6.09 5.81 -8.70
N VAL A 171 -6.37 5.20 -7.55
CA VAL A 171 -6.31 5.85 -6.24
C VAL A 171 -4.95 5.61 -5.62
N VAL A 172 -4.28 6.67 -5.15
CA VAL A 172 -3.03 6.55 -4.38
C VAL A 172 -3.31 6.97 -2.94
N ALA A 173 -3.02 6.08 -1.99
CA ALA A 173 -3.19 6.35 -0.57
C ALA A 173 -2.04 7.19 -0.02
N LEU A 174 -2.32 8.44 0.35
CA LEU A 174 -1.41 9.30 1.12
C LEU A 174 -1.72 9.12 2.60
N THR A 175 -0.94 8.28 3.29
CA THR A 175 -1.29 7.72 4.61
C THR A 175 -1.06 8.64 5.80
N GLY A 176 -0.39 9.78 5.63
CA GLY A 176 0.12 10.59 6.73
C GLY A 176 0.78 11.89 6.27
N ARG A 177 1.00 12.77 7.25
CA ARG A 177 1.68 14.06 7.09
C ARG A 177 2.62 14.26 8.28
N ASN A 178 3.75 14.93 8.05
CA ASN A 178 4.56 15.46 9.14
C ASN A 178 3.95 16.82 9.54
N ASP A 179 3.56 16.94 10.82
CA ASP A 179 3.24 18.23 11.46
C ASP A 179 4.51 18.92 11.96
#